data_AF-A0A519RWP2-F1
#
_entry.id   AF-A0A519RWP2-F1
#
_cell.length_a   1.000
_cell.length_b   1.000
_cell.length_c   1.000
_cell.angle_alpha   90.00
_cell.angle_beta   90.00
_cell.angle_gamma   90.00
#
_symmetry.space_group_name_H-M   'P 1'
#
loop_
_entity.id
_entity.type
_entity.pdbx_description
1 polymer ?
#
loop_
_entity_poly.entity_id
_entity_poly.type
_entity_poly.pdbx_seq_one_letter_code
_entity_poly.pdbx_strand_id
1 'polypeptide(L)'
;LARNDVSPKETKQIYLRILEPDGAALYNLSTGGGTFTVDGQEAFYTQKQDVVFDNTKQGLNFVYAKGGDYKIGQHTVELYEGGALMGKTTFTLK
;
A
#
# COMPACT_ATOMS: atom_id res chain seq x y z
N LEU A 1 28.66 8.36 28.37
CA LEU A 1 28.42 9.04 27.07
C LEU A 1 27.05 8.59 26.58
N ALA A 2 26.10 9.52 26.58
CA ALA A 2 24.68 9.26 26.39
C ALA A 2 24.40 8.72 24.98
N ARG A 3 23.69 7.59 24.90
CA ARG A 3 23.13 7.04 23.68
C ARG A 3 22.00 7.96 23.23
N ASN A 4 22.32 8.92 22.36
CA ASN A 4 21.33 9.72 21.68
C ASN A 4 20.70 8.87 20.56
N ASP A 5 19.72 8.05 20.91
CA ASP A 5 18.96 7.21 19.98
C ASP A 5 17.47 7.58 20.14
N VAL A 6 17.15 8.81 19.78
CA VAL A 6 15.76 9.29 19.69
C VAL A 6 15.51 9.72 18.26
N SER A 7 15.67 8.79 17.33
CA SER A 7 14.87 8.89 16.10
C SER A 7 13.43 8.70 16.55
N PRO A 8 12.53 9.69 16.39
CA PRO A 8 11.12 9.46 16.67
C PRO A 8 10.70 8.29 15.79
N LYS A 9 10.25 7.20 16.44
CA LYS A 9 9.63 6.06 15.78
C LYS A 9 8.37 6.59 15.12
N GLU A 10 8.49 6.99 13.86
CA GLU A 10 7.39 7.59 13.14
C GLU A 10 6.57 6.46 12.55
N THR A 11 5.42 6.19 13.16
CA THR A 11 4.48 5.24 12.60
C THR A 11 3.84 5.89 11.38
N LYS A 12 4.23 5.41 10.19
CA LYS A 12 3.61 5.78 8.92
C LYS A 12 2.54 4.78 8.57
N GLN A 13 1.36 5.27 8.26
CA GLN A 13 0.25 4.43 7.83
C GLN A 13 0.25 4.38 6.30
N ILE A 14 0.66 3.23 5.76
CA ILE A 14 0.78 3.01 4.33
C ILE A 14 -0.47 2.29 3.83
N TYR A 15 -1.13 2.87 2.85
CA TYR A 15 -2.25 2.29 2.12
C TYR A 15 -1.75 1.78 0.78
N LEU A 16 -1.99 0.51 0.51
CA LEU A 16 -1.69 -0.14 -0.76
C LEU A 16 -2.97 -0.22 -1.58
N ARG A 17 -2.93 0.30 -2.80
CA ARG A 17 -3.99 0.19 -3.81
C ARG A 17 -3.43 -0.53 -5.02
N ILE A 18 -4.13 -1.52 -5.51
CA ILE A 18 -3.76 -2.25 -6.72
C ILE A 18 -4.87 -2.04 -7.75
N LEU A 19 -4.52 -1.58 -8.94
CA LEU A 19 -5.38 -1.46 -10.11
C LEU A 19 -5.08 -2.62 -11.06
N GLU A 20 -6.12 -3.30 -11.50
CA GLU A 20 -6.06 -4.27 -12.59
C GLU A 20 -5.81 -3.58 -13.93
N PRO A 21 -5.36 -4.33 -14.96
CA PRO A 21 -5.21 -3.81 -16.33
C PRO A 21 -6.49 -3.21 -16.93
N ASP A 22 -7.64 -3.59 -16.39
CA ASP A 22 -8.95 -3.08 -16.75
C ASP A 22 -9.24 -1.68 -16.17
N GLY A 23 -8.38 -1.19 -15.25
CA GLY A 23 -8.59 0.02 -14.46
C GLY A 23 -9.41 -0.21 -13.18
N ALA A 24 -9.86 -1.43 -12.92
CA ALA A 24 -10.57 -1.79 -11.70
C ALA A 24 -9.62 -1.81 -10.51
N ALA A 25 -9.94 -1.09 -9.44
CA ALA A 25 -9.17 -1.19 -8.19
C ALA A 25 -9.53 -2.50 -7.47
N LEU A 26 -8.52 -3.31 -7.18
CA LEU A 26 -8.65 -4.47 -6.31
C LEU A 26 -8.84 -4.00 -4.88
N TYR A 27 -10.00 -4.31 -4.33
CA TYR A 27 -10.24 -4.23 -2.90
C TYR A 27 -10.82 -5.55 -2.45
N ASN A 28 -10.42 -5.99 -1.26
CA ASN A 28 -10.97 -7.19 -0.67
C ASN A 28 -11.22 -6.93 0.81
N LEU A 29 -12.48 -6.77 1.17
CA LEU A 29 -12.92 -6.51 2.54
C LEU A 29 -12.44 -7.60 3.52
N SER A 30 -12.26 -8.83 3.05
CA SER A 30 -11.82 -9.98 3.86
C SER A 30 -10.32 -9.98 4.14
N THR A 31 -9.49 -9.35 3.30
CA THR A 31 -8.02 -9.29 3.49
C THR A 31 -7.53 -7.93 3.98
N GLY A 32 -8.45 -7.07 4.45
CA GLY A 32 -8.11 -5.74 4.95
C GLY A 32 -8.16 -4.62 3.91
N GLY A 33 -8.82 -4.85 2.78
CA GLY A 33 -9.19 -3.80 1.82
C GLY A 33 -10.40 -3.01 2.28
N GLY A 34 -10.55 -1.79 1.78
CA GLY A 34 -11.61 -0.86 2.14
C GLY A 34 -11.61 0.36 1.24
N THR A 35 -12.35 1.40 1.66
CA THR A 35 -12.33 2.71 1.02
C THR A 35 -11.62 3.72 1.93
N PHE A 36 -10.84 4.59 1.31
CA PHE A 36 -10.19 5.72 1.98
C PHE A 36 -10.37 6.98 1.15
N THR A 37 -10.37 8.13 1.81
CA THR A 37 -10.42 9.41 1.12
C THR A 37 -8.99 9.82 0.77
N VAL A 38 -8.71 9.98 -0.52
CA VAL A 38 -7.45 10.48 -1.07
C VAL A 38 -7.75 11.70 -1.92
N ASP A 39 -7.10 12.83 -1.65
CA ASP A 39 -7.30 14.08 -2.40
C ASP A 39 -8.77 14.54 -2.50
N GLY A 40 -9.58 14.23 -1.49
CA GLY A 40 -11.02 14.55 -1.48
C GLY A 40 -11.90 13.60 -2.32
N GLN A 41 -11.33 12.58 -2.95
CA GLN A 41 -12.07 11.49 -3.60
C GLN A 41 -12.01 10.20 -2.79
N GLU A 42 -13.11 9.46 -2.77
CA GLU A 42 -13.12 8.09 -2.25
C GLU A 42 -12.36 7.17 -3.22
N ALA A 43 -11.27 6.60 -2.73
CA ALA A 43 -10.50 5.60 -3.43
C ALA A 43 -10.59 4.26 -2.69
N PHE A 44 -10.45 3.18 -3.44
CA PHE A 44 -10.36 1.85 -2.88
C PHE A 44 -8.90 1.53 -2.56
N TYR A 45 -8.64 0.99 -1.38
CA TYR A 45 -7.35 0.41 -1.03
C TYR A 45 -7.49 -1.09 -0.85
N THR A 46 -6.47 -1.81 -1.29
CA THR A 46 -6.38 -3.27 -1.22
C THR A 46 -5.95 -3.74 0.17
N GLN A 47 -5.02 -3.02 0.79
CA GLN A 47 -4.51 -3.32 2.12
C GLN A 47 -4.04 -2.03 2.80
N LYS A 48 -4.15 -1.96 4.13
CA LYS A 48 -3.48 -0.93 4.94
C LYS A 48 -2.48 -1.60 5.86
N GLN A 49 -1.32 -0.98 6.04
CA GLN A 49 -0.31 -1.45 6.97
C GLN A 49 0.34 -0.29 7.70
N ASP A 50 0.39 -0.39 9.02
CA ASP A 50 1.09 0.55 9.88
C ASP A 50 2.55 0.13 9.99
N VAL A 51 3.45 1.05 9.63
CA VAL A 51 4.88 0.78 9.55
C VAL A 51 5.60 1.74 10.47
N VAL A 52 6.38 1.20 11.40
CA VAL A 52 7.21 2.00 12.29
C VAL A 52 8.52 2.32 11.56
N PHE A 53 8.65 3.54 11.05
CA PHE A 53 9.89 4.01 10.45
C PHE A 53 10.92 4.26 11.55
N ASP A 54 11.85 3.32 11.72
CA ASP A 54 12.94 3.36 12.70
C ASP A 54 14.31 3.61 12.03
N ASN A 55 14.36 4.27 10.87
CA ASN A 55 15.57 4.46 10.03
C ASN A 55 16.30 3.16 9.59
N THR A 56 15.77 1.99 9.91
CA THR A 56 16.43 0.69 9.70
C THR A 56 16.22 0.08 8.30
N LYS A 57 15.80 0.86 7.29
CA LYS A 57 15.46 0.36 5.94
C LYS A 57 14.61 -0.92 5.99
N GLN A 58 13.60 -0.96 6.86
CA GLN A 58 12.77 -2.14 7.00
C GLN A 58 12.06 -2.41 5.66
N GLY A 59 12.30 -3.59 5.10
CA GLY A 59 11.64 -4.03 3.88
C GLY A 59 10.18 -4.31 4.18
N LEU A 60 9.28 -3.58 3.55
CA LEU A 60 7.85 -3.84 3.64
C LEU A 60 7.46 -4.87 2.60
N ASN A 61 7.04 -6.04 3.07
CA ASN A 61 6.49 -7.08 2.22
C ASN A 61 4.97 -7.08 2.32
N PHE A 62 4.33 -6.53 1.29
CA PHE A 62 2.89 -6.64 1.13
C PHE A 62 2.57 -7.96 0.43
N VAL A 63 2.04 -8.93 1.19
CA VAL A 63 1.57 -10.19 0.63
C VAL A 63 0.08 -10.07 0.35
N TYR A 64 -0.28 -9.91 -0.91
CA TYR A 64 -1.67 -9.97 -1.36
C TYR A 64 -1.96 -11.37 -1.92
N ALA A 65 -2.61 -12.20 -1.11
CA ALA A 65 -3.13 -13.48 -1.54
C ALA A 65 -4.47 -13.25 -2.26
N LYS A 66 -4.45 -13.15 -3.59
CA LYS A 66 -5.68 -13.12 -4.39
C LYS A 66 -6.30 -14.51 -4.34
N GLY A 67 -7.55 -14.61 -3.89
CA GLY A 67 -8.29 -15.87 -3.81
C GLY A 67 -8.78 -16.40 -5.18
N GLY A 68 -8.28 -15.89 -6.30
CA GLY A 68 -8.70 -16.27 -7.66
C GLY A 68 -7.73 -15.82 -8.75
N ASP A 69 -8.00 -16.25 -9.98
CA ASP A 69 -7.15 -16.03 -11.15
C ASP A 69 -6.83 -14.54 -11.39
N TYR A 70 -5.56 -14.24 -11.65
CA TYR A 70 -5.15 -12.92 -12.09
C TYR A 70 -5.55 -12.71 -13.55
N LYS A 71 -6.09 -11.54 -13.89
CA LYS A 71 -6.15 -11.11 -15.28
C LYS A 71 -4.72 -10.89 -15.78
N ILE A 72 -4.32 -11.61 -16.81
CA ILE A 72 -3.02 -11.42 -17.47
C ILE A 72 -2.98 -9.97 -18.00
N GLY A 73 -1.95 -9.20 -17.67
CA GLY A 73 -1.84 -7.79 -18.06
C GLY A 73 -1.11 -6.88 -17.07
N GLN A 74 -1.11 -5.58 -17.39
CA GLN A 74 -0.45 -4.54 -16.61
C GLN A 74 -1.28 -4.16 -15.38
N HIS A 75 -0.78 -4.46 -14.20
CA HIS A 75 -1.32 -3.99 -12.94
C HIS A 75 -0.56 -2.77 -12.46
N THR A 76 -1.27 -1.83 -11.84
CA THR A 76 -0.67 -0.63 -11.24
C THR A 76 -0.85 -0.69 -9.74
N VAL A 77 0.25 -0.63 -9.00
CA VAL A 77 0.25 -0.57 -7.54
C VAL A 77 0.56 0.85 -7.13
N GLU A 78 -0.28 1.43 -6.30
CA GLU A 78 -0.15 2.76 -5.74
C GLU A 78 -0.04 2.65 -4.23
N LEU A 79 0.91 3.37 -3.67
CA LEU A 79 1.17 3.46 -2.24
C LEU A 79 0.81 4.87 -1.80
N TYR A 80 -0.05 4.97 -0.80
CA TYR A 80 -0.45 6.23 -0.19
C TYR A 80 -0.08 6.27 1.28
N GLU A 81 0.24 7.44 1.81
CA GLU A 81 0.51 7.68 3.23
C GLU A 81 -0.35 8.86 3.67
N GLY A 82 -1.24 8.64 4.65
CA GLY A 82 -2.10 9.71 5.18
C GLY A 82 -2.98 10.44 4.13
N GLY A 83 -3.27 9.80 2.99
CA GLY A 83 -4.00 10.42 1.87
C GLY A 83 -3.12 11.12 0.83
N ALA A 84 -1.79 11.07 0.96
CA ALA A 84 -0.84 11.52 -0.05
C ALA A 84 -0.24 10.34 -0.83
N LEU A 85 -0.06 10.46 -2.14
CA LEU A 85 0.60 9.42 -2.94
C LEU A 85 2.11 9.39 -2.63
N MET A 86 2.59 8.30 -2.02
CA MET A 86 4.02 8.08 -1.80
C MET A 86 4.73 7.62 -3.07
N GLY A 87 4.06 6.78 -3.84
CA GLY A 87 4.65 6.21 -5.03
C GLY A 87 3.69 5.31 -5.78
N LYS A 88 3.96 5.13 -7.06
CA LYS A 88 3.27 4.16 -7.90
C LYS A 88 4.29 3.30 -8.62
N THR A 89 3.97 2.02 -8.77
CA THR A 89 4.74 1.06 -9.54
C THR A 89 3.79 0.29 -10.43
N THR A 90 4.23 -0.11 -11.62
CA THR A 90 3.44 -0.97 -12.50
C THR A 90 4.16 -2.29 -12.66
N PHE A 91 3.41 -3.38 -12.62
CA PHE A 91 3.92 -4.71 -12.91
C PHE A 91 3.05 -5.37 -13.95
N THR A 92 3.66 -6.03 -14.93
CA THR A 92 2.91 -6.79 -15.94
C THR A 92 2.96 -8.26 -15.58
N LEU A 93 1.80 -8.85 -15.37
CA LEU A 93 1.66 -10.29 -15.27
C LEU A 93 1.54 -10.84 -16.68
N LYS A 94 2.48 -11.70 -17.09
CA LYS A 94 2.47 -12.40 -18.38
C LYS A 94 2.04 -13.84 -18.21
#